data_AF-A0A1I1WHL2-F1
#
_entry.id   AF-A0A1I1WHL2-F1
#
_cell.length_a   1.000
_cell.length_b   1.000
_cell.length_c   1.000
_cell.angle_alpha   90.00
_cell.angle_beta   90.00
_cell.angle_gamma   90.00
#
_symmetry.space_group_name_H-M   'P 1'
#
loop_
_entity.id
_entity.type
_entity.pdbx_description
1 polymer ?
#
loop_
_entity_poly.entity_id
_entity_poly.type
_entity_poly.pdbx_seq_one_letter_code
_entity_poly.pdbx_strand_id
1 'polypeptide(L)'
;MIVVGSEFGRTPGYNGLRGKDHGPVTSVLALGKGIAGGRVVGATTERHAALPVDPTTLAVREDGVRIEPKHIHQELRGLAGIAEVCEALYPLGVGDGEDLRLLGGRGEAAARALA
;
A
#
# COMPACT_ATOMS: atom_id res chain seq x y z
N MET A 1 -6.35 7.70 -12.43
CA MET A 1 -6.28 7.03 -11.10
C MET A 1 -6.46 8.10 -10.03
N ILE A 2 -7.19 7.80 -8.96
CA ILE A 2 -7.36 8.67 -7.80
C ILE A 2 -6.93 7.87 -6.58
N VAL A 3 -6.08 8.48 -5.75
CA VAL A 3 -5.60 7.93 -4.47
C VAL A 3 -5.95 8.93 -3.38
N VAL A 4 -6.60 8.45 -2.33
CA VAL A 4 -6.94 9.23 -1.14
C VAL A 4 -6.26 8.56 0.04
N GLY A 5 -5.31 9.26 0.65
CA GLY A 5 -4.65 8.81 1.88
C GLY A 5 -5.25 9.51 3.08
N SER A 6 -5.48 8.78 4.17
CA SER A 6 -5.66 9.42 5.46
C SER A 6 -4.32 9.99 5.92
N GLU A 7 -4.35 11.20 6.48
CA GLU A 7 -3.19 11.82 7.12
C GLU A 7 -3.46 11.88 8.63
N PHE A 8 -2.43 11.67 9.45
CA PHE A 8 -2.50 11.75 10.92
C PHE A 8 -3.37 10.70 11.62
N GLY A 9 -3.01 9.41 11.48
CA GLY A 9 -3.53 8.36 12.37
C GLY A 9 -3.34 8.73 13.86
N ARG A 10 -4.24 8.26 14.74
CA ARG A 10 -4.15 8.50 16.18
C ARG A 10 -4.17 7.19 16.93
N THR A 11 -3.39 7.11 18.01
CA THR A 11 -3.45 5.95 18.92
C THR A 11 -4.84 5.86 19.56
N PRO A 12 -5.37 4.64 19.81
CA PRO A 12 -6.69 4.47 20.42
C PRO A 12 -6.63 4.64 21.95
N GLY A 13 -6.14 5.78 22.42
CA GLY A 13 -6.01 6.09 23.84
C GLY A 13 -5.56 7.52 24.12
N TYR A 14 -5.70 7.95 25.38
CA TYR A 14 -5.16 9.21 25.85
C TYR A 14 -3.74 9.02 26.40
N ASN A 15 -2.86 9.98 26.13
CA ASN A 15 -1.53 10.05 26.70
C ASN A 15 -1.55 10.74 28.07
N GLY A 16 -0.38 10.85 28.72
CA GLY A 16 -0.24 11.46 30.06
C GLY A 16 -0.64 12.93 30.14
N LEU A 17 -0.76 13.62 29.00
CA LEU A 17 -1.23 15.01 28.91
C LEU A 17 -2.73 15.11 28.58
N ARG A 18 -3.46 13.99 28.60
CA ARG A 18 -4.89 13.89 28.26
C ARG A 18 -5.19 14.25 26.79
N GLY A 19 -4.18 14.17 25.91
CA GLY A 19 -4.31 14.26 24.45
C GLY A 19 -4.19 12.90 23.75
N LYS A 20 -4.25 12.85 22.41
CA LYS A 20 -4.00 11.63 21.63
C LYS A 20 -2.68 11.72 20.87
N ASP A 21 -1.88 10.66 20.94
CA ASP A 21 -0.60 10.61 20.21
C ASP A 21 -0.80 10.40 18.71
N HIS A 22 0.21 10.80 17.96
CA HIS A 22 0.29 10.54 16.53
C HIS A 22 0.60 9.06 16.29
N GLY A 23 -0.20 8.41 15.45
CA GLY A 23 -0.07 7.01 15.07
C GLY A 23 0.54 6.87 13.67
N PRO A 24 1.45 5.91 13.44
CA PRO A 24 2.12 5.74 12.15
C PRO A 24 1.30 4.94 11.12
N VAL A 25 0.14 4.40 11.53
CA VAL A 25 -0.71 3.56 10.69
C VAL A 25 -1.82 4.40 10.08
N THR A 26 -2.03 4.24 8.78
CA THR A 26 -3.03 4.97 8.00
C THR A 26 -3.79 4.05 7.06
N SER A 27 -4.79 4.59 6.37
CA SER A 27 -5.56 3.91 5.32
C SER A 27 -5.45 4.66 4.01
N VAL A 28 -5.49 3.91 2.91
CA VAL A 28 -5.45 4.46 1.55
C VAL A 28 -6.62 3.86 0.75
N LEU A 29 -7.36 4.73 0.08
CA LEU A 29 -8.35 4.36 -0.92
C LEU A 29 -7.76 4.62 -2.31
N ALA A 30 -7.78 3.62 -3.18
CA ALA A 30 -7.35 3.76 -4.57
C ALA A 30 -8.48 3.34 -5.51
N LEU A 31 -8.74 4.14 -6.54
CA LEU A 31 -9.74 3.86 -7.57
C LEU A 31 -9.31 4.35 -8.95
N GLY A 32 -9.78 3.64 -9.98
CA GLY A 32 -9.56 4.01 -11.38
C GLY A 32 -9.30 2.82 -12.27
N LYS A 33 -9.13 3.09 -13.57
CA LYS A 33 -8.80 2.08 -14.57
C LYS A 33 -7.54 1.30 -14.17
N GLY A 34 -7.62 -0.02 -14.26
CA GLY A 34 -6.52 -0.92 -13.90
C GLY A 34 -6.38 -1.18 -12.39
N ILE A 35 -7.16 -0.53 -11.51
CA ILE A 35 -7.17 -0.87 -10.08
C ILE A 35 -8.28 -1.87 -9.80
N ALA A 36 -7.92 -3.03 -9.25
CA ALA A 36 -8.90 -4.02 -8.80
C ALA A 36 -9.70 -3.48 -7.61
N GLY A 37 -10.99 -3.22 -7.84
CA GLY A 37 -11.95 -2.75 -6.82
C GLY A 37 -12.60 -3.88 -6.02
N GLY A 38 -13.55 -3.53 -5.14
CA GLY A 38 -14.36 -4.50 -4.40
C GLY A 38 -13.62 -5.29 -3.32
N ARG A 39 -12.46 -4.80 -2.86
CA ARG A 39 -11.65 -5.48 -1.82
C ARG A 39 -11.04 -4.49 -0.85
N VAL A 40 -10.72 -5.01 0.32
CA VAL A 40 -9.92 -4.37 1.37
C VAL A 40 -8.70 -5.24 1.60
N VAL A 41 -7.52 -4.63 1.70
CA VAL A 41 -6.26 -5.33 1.95
C VAL A 41 -5.59 -4.71 3.16
N GLY A 42 -5.05 -5.57 4.03
CA GLY A 42 -4.49 -5.19 5.32
C GLY A 42 -5.53 -5.23 6.43
N ALA A 43 -5.04 -5.28 7.66
CA ALA A 43 -5.84 -5.26 8.87
C ALA A 43 -5.04 -4.58 9.99
N THR A 44 -5.73 -4.21 11.06
CA THR A 44 -5.09 -3.70 12.27
C THR A 44 -5.55 -4.47 13.50
N THR A 45 -4.73 -4.49 14.52
CA THR A 45 -5.14 -4.91 15.87
C THR A 45 -6.09 -3.88 16.49
N GLU A 46 -6.66 -4.22 17.64
CA GLU A 46 -7.45 -3.32 18.47
C GLU A 46 -6.65 -2.09 18.96
N ARG A 47 -5.31 -2.17 18.93
CA ARG A 47 -4.41 -1.05 19.25
C ARG A 47 -4.00 -0.23 18.02
N HIS A 48 -4.68 -0.40 16.89
CA HIS A 48 -4.37 0.24 15.60
C HIS A 48 -2.96 -0.08 15.08
N ALA A 49 -2.37 -1.21 15.48
CA ALA A 49 -1.10 -1.67 14.90
C ALA A 49 -1.37 -2.40 13.58
N ALA A 50 -0.62 -2.08 12.53
CA ALA A 50 -0.78 -2.73 11.22
C ALA A 50 -0.32 -4.19 11.31
N LEU A 51 -1.15 -5.09 10.80
CA LEU A 51 -0.84 -6.51 10.69
C LEU A 51 -0.17 -6.81 9.34
N PRO A 52 0.86 -7.67 9.31
CA PRO A 52 1.49 -8.10 8.07
C PRO A 52 0.55 -8.96 7.21
N VAL A 53 0.82 -8.98 5.91
CA VAL A 53 0.06 -9.74 4.92
C VAL A 53 0.97 -10.69 4.15
N ASP A 54 0.40 -11.79 3.69
CA ASP A 54 1.05 -12.68 2.75
C ASP A 54 1.26 -11.95 1.40
N PRO A 55 2.48 -11.94 0.82
CA PRO A 55 2.76 -11.18 -0.39
C PRO A 55 2.07 -11.70 -1.66
N THR A 56 1.55 -12.92 -1.63
CA THR A 56 0.86 -13.53 -2.77
C THR A 56 -0.66 -13.44 -2.63
N THR A 57 -1.19 -13.83 -1.46
CA THR A 57 -2.63 -13.94 -1.22
C THR A 57 -3.24 -12.69 -0.59
N LEU A 58 -2.42 -11.82 -0.01
CA LEU A 58 -2.81 -10.62 0.73
C LEU A 58 -3.66 -10.88 1.99
N ALA A 59 -3.80 -12.14 2.40
CA ALA A 59 -4.38 -12.51 3.68
C ALA A 59 -3.43 -12.12 4.83
N VAL A 60 -3.98 -11.82 6.00
CA VAL A 60 -3.19 -11.53 7.21
C VAL A 60 -2.33 -12.74 7.56
N ARG A 61 -1.03 -12.53 7.76
CA ARG A 61 -0.06 -13.58 8.09
C ARG A 61 1.05 -12.99 8.98
N GLU A 62 1.31 -13.61 10.14
CA GLU A 62 2.21 -13.09 11.18
C GLU A 62 3.65 -12.87 10.70
N ASP A 63 4.18 -13.81 9.92
CA ASP A 63 5.51 -13.76 9.30
C ASP A 63 5.47 -13.15 7.89
N GLY A 64 4.44 -12.36 7.60
CA GLY A 64 4.21 -11.69 6.32
C GLY A 64 4.94 -10.36 6.18
N VAL A 65 4.57 -9.63 5.13
CA VAL A 65 5.12 -8.32 4.80
C VAL A 65 4.20 -7.24 5.32
N ARG A 66 4.76 -6.24 6.01
CA ARG A 66 4.00 -5.07 6.42
C ARG A 66 3.79 -4.15 5.22
N ILE A 67 2.54 -3.72 5.01
CA ILE A 67 2.24 -2.74 3.97
C ILE A 67 2.88 -1.39 4.36
N GLU A 68 3.56 -0.78 3.40
CA GLU A 68 4.35 0.44 3.57
C GLU A 68 4.12 1.36 2.38
N PRO A 69 4.43 2.67 2.48
CA PRO A 69 4.32 3.60 1.37
C PRO A 69 5.06 3.12 0.10
N LYS A 70 6.23 2.48 0.26
CA LYS A 70 7.01 1.94 -0.87
C LYS A 70 6.21 0.95 -1.72
N HIS A 71 5.43 0.07 -1.08
CA HIS A 71 4.60 -0.93 -1.77
C HIS A 71 3.48 -0.26 -2.58
N ILE A 72 2.88 0.80 -2.05
CA ILE A 72 1.84 1.56 -2.76
C ILE A 72 2.46 2.31 -3.94
N HIS A 73 3.56 3.04 -3.71
CA HIS A 73 4.21 3.82 -4.76
C HIS A 73 4.73 2.94 -5.90
N GLN A 74 5.23 1.73 -5.63
CA GLN A 74 5.63 0.78 -6.66
C GLN A 74 4.48 0.47 -7.62
N GLU A 75 3.29 0.15 -7.09
CA GLU A 75 2.11 -0.10 -7.91
C GLU A 75 1.65 1.13 -8.69
N LEU A 76 1.67 2.31 -8.05
CA LEU A 76 1.24 3.56 -8.69
C LEU A 76 2.17 3.93 -9.86
N ARG A 77 3.49 3.77 -9.67
CA ARG A 77 4.49 3.99 -10.73
C ARG A 77 4.28 3.04 -11.90
N GLY A 78 3.99 1.76 -11.61
CA GLY A 78 3.66 0.76 -12.62
C GLY A 78 2.40 1.11 -13.41
N LEU A 79 1.31 1.47 -12.73
CA LEU A 79 0.05 1.89 -13.36
C LEU A 79 0.18 3.16 -14.20
N ALA A 80 1.05 4.08 -13.80
CA ALA A 80 1.33 5.32 -14.52
C ALA A 80 2.33 5.15 -15.67
N GLY A 81 2.96 3.98 -15.83
CA GLY A 81 3.96 3.73 -16.87
C GLY A 81 5.29 4.45 -16.66
N ILE A 82 5.60 4.86 -15.42
CA ILE A 82 6.82 5.62 -15.07
C ILE A 82 7.78 4.85 -14.16
N ALA A 83 7.54 3.55 -13.93
CA ALA A 83 8.32 2.75 -12.99
C ALA A 83 9.82 2.75 -13.31
N GLU A 84 10.21 2.56 -14.56
CA GLU A 84 11.62 2.47 -14.97
C GLU A 84 12.38 3.76 -14.66
N VAL A 85 11.88 4.92 -15.13
CA VAL A 85 12.53 6.22 -14.88
C VAL A 85 12.54 6.57 -13.38
N CYS A 86 11.48 6.25 -12.65
CA CYS A 86 11.44 6.50 -11.22
C CYS A 86 12.35 5.57 -10.43
N GLU A 87 12.55 4.32 -10.85
CA GLU A 87 13.47 3.41 -10.17
C GLU A 87 14.93 3.82 -10.38
N ALA A 88 15.28 4.27 -11.60
CA ALA A 88 16.62 4.77 -11.91
C ALA A 88 17.00 6.01 -11.07
N LEU A 89 16.04 6.89 -10.77
CA LEU A 89 16.29 8.17 -10.08
C LEU A 89 15.93 8.14 -8.59
N TYR A 90 14.93 7.37 -8.20
CA TYR A 90 14.30 7.36 -6.87
C TYR A 90 13.94 5.92 -6.46
N PRO A 91 14.95 5.05 -6.27
CA PRO A 91 14.73 3.64 -5.96
C PRO A 91 13.95 3.47 -4.66
N LEU A 92 12.93 2.59 -4.68
CA LEU A 92 12.09 2.34 -3.50
C LEU A 92 12.57 1.18 -2.63
N GLY A 93 13.45 0.31 -3.16
CA GLY A 93 13.97 -0.84 -2.43
C GLY A 93 12.90 -1.87 -2.05
N VAL A 94 11.92 -2.12 -2.94
CA VAL A 94 10.97 -3.22 -2.79
C VAL A 94 11.67 -4.51 -3.22
N GLY A 95 11.88 -5.44 -2.28
CA GLY A 95 12.52 -6.72 -2.58
C GLY A 95 11.60 -7.69 -3.32
N ASP A 96 12.18 -8.70 -3.99
CA ASP A 96 11.45 -9.69 -4.80
C ASP A 96 10.35 -10.44 -4.01
N GLY A 97 10.52 -10.61 -2.70
CA GLY A 97 9.54 -11.23 -1.80
C GLY A 97 8.51 -10.26 -1.19
N GLU A 98 8.61 -8.96 -1.47
CA GLU A 98 7.76 -7.90 -0.91
C GLU A 98 6.89 -7.21 -1.97
N ASP A 99 6.85 -7.74 -3.19
CA ASP A 99 6.05 -7.17 -4.27
C ASP A 99 4.56 -7.53 -4.15
N LEU A 100 3.84 -6.79 -3.31
CA LEU A 100 2.48 -7.11 -2.85
C LEU A 100 1.37 -7.01 -3.91
N ARG A 101 1.63 -6.51 -5.13
CA ARG A 101 0.59 -6.38 -6.19
C ARG A 101 -0.70 -5.71 -5.70
N LEU A 102 -0.58 -4.71 -4.83
CA LEU A 102 -1.69 -4.16 -4.04
C LEU A 102 -2.82 -3.59 -4.87
N LEU A 103 -2.60 -3.23 -6.14
CA LEU A 103 -3.62 -2.64 -7.01
C LEU A 103 -4.10 -3.60 -8.11
N GLY A 104 -3.46 -4.76 -8.28
CA GLY A 104 -3.84 -5.81 -9.24
C GLY A 104 -3.60 -5.48 -10.74
N GLY A 105 -3.15 -4.27 -11.06
CA GLY A 105 -3.24 -3.70 -12.41
C GLY A 105 -2.09 -3.92 -13.39
N ARG A 106 -1.02 -4.61 -12.98
CA ARG A 106 0.19 -4.71 -13.82
C ARG A 106 0.04 -5.64 -15.03
N GLY A 107 -0.96 -6.53 -15.04
CA GLY A 107 -1.18 -7.51 -16.11
C GLY A 107 -1.86 -6.97 -17.38
N GLU A 108 -2.68 -5.91 -17.29
CA GLU A 108 -3.43 -5.39 -18.44
C GLU A 108 -2.83 -4.12 -19.07
N ALA A 109 -2.09 -3.32 -18.29
CA ALA A 109 -1.50 -2.08 -18.78
C ALA A 109 -0.32 -2.33 -19.74
N ALA A 110 0.51 -3.34 -19.48
CA ALA A 110 1.61 -3.73 -20.36
C ALA A 110 1.13 -4.27 -21.72
N ALA A 111 -0.03 -4.94 -21.75
CA ALA A 111 -0.60 -5.51 -22.97
C ALA A 111 -1.23 -4.46 -23.93
N ARG A 112 -1.48 -3.23 -23.46
CA ARG A 112 -2.14 -2.17 -24.25
C ARG A 112 -1.24 -0.98 -24.62
N ALA A 113 -0.01 -0.91 -24.10
CA ALA A 113 0.96 0.07 -24.58
C ALA A 113 1.61 -0.33 -25.93
N LEU A 114 1.28 -1.53 -26.44
CA LEU A 114 1.78 -2.11 -27.70
C LEU A 114 0.65 -2.37 -28.73
N ALA A 115 -0.54 -1.79 -28.54
CA ALA A 115 -1.67 -1.87 -29.47
C ALA A 115 -2.24 -0.47 -29.73
#